data_AF-A0A8J1M835-F1
#
_entry.id   AF-A0A8J1M835-F1
#
_cell.length_a   1.000
_cell.length_b   1.000
_cell.length_c   1.000
_cell.angle_alpha   90.00
_cell.angle_beta   90.00
_cell.angle_gamma   90.00
#
_symmetry.space_group_name_H-M   'P 1'
#
loop_
_entity.id
_entity.type
_entity.pdbx_description
1 polymer ?
#
loop_
_entity_poly.entity_id
_entity_poly.type
_entity_poly.pdbx_seq_one_letter_code
_entity_poly.pdbx_strand_id
1 'polypeptide(L)'
;MDSRLYLIILNLLIVCNDIQSFEDLTSRKSRKLSCMYVDMRNKTLLGYNDIMKQKAFLVLSSRKQLSKEYFDSEGITFILKDSPVNTMKFLKEHTLDLVCEVNPYFTDNTQIIWPGIHVIENMEEAWFVSRFKHPNDKFQFTLFFTHISQKSLEEQDGSQLQAFPNAEIRYVLPVFMLSTQTPHVQTRLQEDALLNCDFSIDHHADVNIVWKLLKKGGQEMKLLTYKGSEKSVVYHVKGIAMYVDEVPKGSASLVVKNVDLEKEGLYTCSVSVNSLFGDQVIHLEVVEPPIVNLNVKSLLLTEGQEQKLVCEASKYYPLDVNIEWLREGRDQTLLPTVLKNVLYSSHKHNNDGTYSLSSFFIFTASQLDNGAVLTCRVEHMSLKHPIRKSVKVRVEESPSYQEFFLGGARVSQSTTEIGVKKKECCHENKTPRLDFEEKKETEETRSYSSFNWKTRELGSLKVKISCVL
;
A
#
# COMPACT_ATOMS: atom_id res chain seq x y z
N MET A 1 -46.02 -46.24 -15.99
CA MET A 1 -44.90 -45.30 -16.08
C MET A 1 -44.05 -45.46 -14.83
N ASP A 2 -42.75 -45.72 -14.87
CA ASP A 2 -42.01 -46.62 -15.76
C ASP A 2 -40.80 -47.11 -14.93
N SER A 3 -40.55 -48.42 -14.85
CA SER A 3 -39.45 -48.98 -14.05
C SER A 3 -38.07 -48.47 -14.51
N ARG A 4 -37.97 -47.99 -15.76
CA ARG A 4 -36.78 -47.30 -16.30
C ARG A 4 -36.45 -46.01 -15.52
N LEU A 5 -37.46 -45.27 -15.05
CA LEU A 5 -37.25 -44.02 -14.32
C LEU A 5 -36.60 -44.27 -12.95
N TYR A 6 -36.96 -45.36 -12.27
CA TYR A 6 -36.39 -45.72 -10.98
C TYR A 6 -34.92 -46.15 -11.11
N LEU A 7 -34.54 -46.87 -12.18
CA LEU A 7 -33.14 -47.14 -12.49
C LEU A 7 -32.36 -45.87 -12.87
N ILE A 8 -32.96 -44.93 -13.60
CA ILE A 8 -32.31 -43.64 -13.91
C ILE A 8 -32.04 -42.84 -12.63
N ILE A 9 -33.00 -42.79 -11.70
CA ILE A 9 -32.84 -42.11 -10.41
C ILE A 9 -31.80 -42.81 -9.53
N LEU A 10 -31.75 -44.15 -9.48
CA LEU A 10 -30.69 -44.87 -8.74
C LEU A 10 -29.30 -44.61 -9.32
N ASN A 11 -29.15 -44.65 -10.66
CA ASN A 11 -27.86 -44.37 -11.30
C ASN A 11 -27.44 -42.90 -11.11
N LEU A 12 -28.38 -41.94 -11.14
CA LEU A 12 -28.09 -40.55 -10.81
C LEU A 12 -27.68 -40.36 -9.35
N LEU A 13 -28.29 -41.08 -8.40
CA LEU A 13 -27.89 -41.04 -6.98
C LEU A 13 -26.50 -41.66 -6.74
N ILE A 14 -26.15 -42.73 -7.45
CA ILE A 14 -24.79 -43.30 -7.42
C ILE A 14 -23.79 -42.29 -7.98
N VAL A 15 -24.05 -41.75 -9.17
CA VAL A 15 -23.17 -40.74 -9.81
C VAL A 15 -23.05 -39.45 -8.99
N CYS A 16 -24.10 -39.01 -8.30
CA CYS A 16 -24.02 -37.83 -7.42
C CYS A 16 -23.25 -38.09 -6.11
N ASN A 17 -23.30 -39.29 -5.53
CA ASN A 17 -22.48 -39.61 -4.35
C ASN A 17 -20.99 -39.76 -4.70
N ASP A 18 -20.65 -40.28 -5.88
CA ASP A 18 -19.25 -40.42 -6.30
C ASP A 18 -18.62 -39.11 -6.80
N ILE A 19 -19.41 -38.09 -7.17
CA ILE A 19 -18.90 -36.80 -7.64
C ILE A 19 -18.43 -35.86 -6.50
N GLN A 20 -18.82 -36.11 -5.24
CA GLN A 20 -18.37 -35.31 -4.09
C GLN A 20 -17.22 -35.93 -3.26
N SER A 21 -16.61 -37.01 -3.76
CA SER A 21 -15.45 -37.67 -3.13
C SER A 21 -14.24 -37.87 -4.06
N PHE A 22 -14.38 -37.65 -5.38
CA PHE A 22 -13.37 -38.01 -6.37
C PHE A 22 -12.23 -36.98 -6.60
N GLU A 23 -12.25 -35.81 -5.94
CA GLU A 23 -11.12 -34.86 -6.00
C GLU A 23 -9.98 -35.17 -4.99
N ASP A 24 -10.20 -35.97 -3.94
CA ASP A 24 -9.22 -36.13 -2.84
C ASP A 24 -8.26 -37.34 -2.94
N LEU A 25 -8.31 -38.13 -4.04
CA LEU A 25 -7.41 -39.29 -4.22
C LEU A 25 -6.33 -39.15 -5.31
N THR A 26 -6.42 -38.19 -6.23
CA THR A 26 -5.50 -38.09 -7.39
C THR A 26 -4.34 -37.09 -7.21
N SER A 27 -4.33 -36.28 -6.14
CA SER A 27 -3.33 -35.21 -5.93
C SER A 27 -2.44 -35.36 -4.68
N ARG A 28 -2.40 -36.53 -4.02
CA ARG A 28 -1.35 -36.87 -3.03
C ARG A 28 -0.03 -37.26 -3.72
N LYS A 29 0.52 -36.33 -4.52
CA LYS A 29 1.94 -36.33 -4.90
C LYS A 29 2.74 -35.76 -3.73
N SER A 30 3.78 -36.47 -3.30
CA SER A 30 4.81 -35.92 -2.42
C SER A 30 5.43 -34.69 -3.09
N ARG A 31 5.70 -33.63 -2.32
CA ARG A 31 6.20 -32.34 -2.88
C ARG A 31 7.65 -32.15 -2.46
N LYS A 32 8.53 -31.86 -3.43
CA LYS A 32 9.94 -31.52 -3.23
C LYS A 32 10.11 -30.02 -3.45
N LEU A 33 10.47 -29.30 -2.39
CA LEU A 33 10.85 -27.90 -2.44
C LEU A 33 12.38 -27.80 -2.48
N SER A 34 12.92 -26.88 -3.27
CA SER A 34 14.35 -26.56 -3.27
C SER A 34 14.65 -25.53 -2.17
N CYS A 35 15.69 -25.78 -1.39
CA CYS A 35 16.11 -24.96 -0.27
C CYS A 35 17.64 -24.77 -0.29
N MET A 36 18.13 -23.72 0.36
CA MET A 36 19.55 -23.60 0.70
C MET A 36 19.76 -24.09 2.13
N TYR A 37 20.67 -25.03 2.35
CA TYR A 37 21.21 -25.29 3.69
C TYR A 37 22.33 -24.29 3.97
N VAL A 38 22.30 -23.62 5.12
CA VAL A 38 23.34 -22.68 5.56
C VAL A 38 23.80 -23.03 6.97
N ASP A 39 25.09 -23.37 7.10
CA ASP A 39 25.73 -23.69 8.37
C ASP A 39 26.78 -22.62 8.71
N MET A 40 26.77 -22.16 9.97
CA MET A 40 27.59 -21.07 10.49
C MET A 40 28.42 -21.54 11.70
N ARG A 41 29.19 -22.63 11.52
CA ARG A 41 30.06 -23.18 12.56
C ARG A 41 31.32 -22.34 12.79
N ASN A 42 31.40 -21.69 13.95
CA ASN A 42 32.62 -21.06 14.46
C ASN A 42 33.70 -22.10 14.79
N LYS A 43 34.68 -22.34 13.90
CA LYS A 43 35.99 -22.94 14.25
C LYS A 43 37.07 -22.82 13.16
N THR A 44 37.64 -21.61 13.03
CA THR A 44 38.89 -21.40 12.28
C THR A 44 39.84 -20.53 13.11
N LEU A 45 41.10 -20.95 13.28
CA LEU A 45 42.12 -20.30 14.14
C LEU A 45 42.58 -18.90 13.68
N LEU A 46 41.92 -18.33 12.67
CA LEU A 46 42.28 -17.07 12.00
C LEU A 46 41.14 -16.04 11.97
N GLY A 47 40.03 -16.26 12.71
CA GLY A 47 39.01 -15.23 12.95
C GLY A 47 38.17 -14.84 11.74
N TYR A 48 38.03 -15.72 10.74
CA TYR A 48 37.12 -15.54 9.61
C TYR A 48 35.91 -16.47 9.76
N ASN A 49 34.70 -15.90 9.68
CA ASN A 49 33.45 -16.65 9.73
C ASN A 49 33.18 -17.26 8.35
N ASP A 50 33.59 -18.51 8.14
CA ASP A 50 33.27 -19.23 6.92
C ASP A 50 31.82 -19.72 6.94
N ILE A 51 31.07 -19.47 5.86
CA ILE A 51 29.62 -19.75 5.79
C ILE A 51 29.39 -20.86 4.77
N MET A 52 29.21 -22.08 5.27
CA MET A 52 28.97 -23.25 4.43
C MET A 52 27.56 -23.18 3.85
N LYS A 53 27.45 -23.28 2.52
CA LYS A 53 26.18 -23.29 1.79
C LYS A 53 26.08 -24.50 0.87
N GLN A 54 24.98 -25.23 0.97
CA GLN A 54 24.73 -26.46 0.19
C GLN A 54 23.30 -26.47 -0.37
N LYS A 55 23.08 -27.21 -1.47
CA LYS A 55 21.73 -27.55 -1.93
C LYS A 55 21.03 -28.38 -0.84
N ALA A 56 19.78 -28.06 -0.57
CA ALA A 56 18.91 -28.89 0.25
C ALA A 56 17.54 -29.05 -0.40
N PHE A 57 16.85 -30.11 -0.02
CA PHE A 57 15.52 -30.44 -0.53
C PHE A 57 14.60 -30.76 0.63
N LEU A 58 13.46 -30.08 0.68
CA LEU A 58 12.46 -30.26 1.71
C LEU A 58 11.29 -31.05 1.12
N VAL A 59 11.12 -32.29 1.57
CA VAL A 59 10.19 -33.28 1.00
C VAL A 59 9.02 -33.50 1.94
N LEU A 60 7.83 -33.10 1.49
CA LEU A 60 6.55 -33.35 2.15
C LEU A 60 5.97 -34.66 1.63
N SER A 61 5.84 -35.67 2.49
CA SER A 61 5.35 -37.00 2.10
C SER A 61 4.36 -37.60 3.08
N SER A 62 3.09 -37.62 2.68
CA SER A 62 2.03 -38.47 3.26
C SER A 62 2.02 -39.89 2.68
N ARG A 63 3.12 -40.32 2.03
CA ARG A 63 3.32 -41.69 1.52
C ARG A 63 4.37 -42.41 2.36
N LYS A 64 4.06 -43.66 2.75
CA LYS A 64 5.01 -44.59 3.41
C LYS A 64 6.23 -44.95 2.53
N GLN A 65 6.14 -44.73 1.22
CA GLN A 65 7.22 -45.03 0.27
C GLN A 65 7.42 -43.86 -0.71
N LEU A 66 8.64 -43.34 -0.75
CA LEU A 66 9.09 -42.28 -1.66
C LEU A 66 9.66 -42.89 -2.95
N SER A 67 9.46 -42.24 -4.09
CA SER A 67 10.10 -42.66 -5.34
C SER A 67 11.56 -42.19 -5.39
N LYS A 68 12.40 -42.87 -6.19
CA LYS A 68 13.83 -42.54 -6.33
C LYS A 68 14.09 -41.09 -6.81
N GLU A 69 13.12 -40.50 -7.51
CA GLU A 69 13.12 -39.12 -8.04
C GLU A 69 13.21 -38.03 -6.95
N TYR A 70 12.77 -38.32 -5.72
CA TYR A 70 12.84 -37.36 -4.62
C TYR A 70 14.26 -37.17 -4.07
N PHE A 71 15.12 -38.17 -4.24
CA PHE A 71 16.47 -38.19 -3.67
C PHE A 71 17.47 -37.59 -4.66
N ASP A 72 18.29 -36.67 -4.17
CA ASP A 72 19.40 -36.08 -4.92
C ASP A 72 20.72 -36.52 -4.27
N SER A 73 21.76 -36.77 -5.06
CA SER A 73 23.11 -37.09 -4.58
C SER A 73 23.98 -35.85 -4.38
N GLU A 74 23.51 -34.66 -4.76
CA GLU A 74 24.24 -33.38 -4.62
C GLU A 74 23.74 -32.50 -3.47
N GLY A 75 22.84 -32.97 -2.59
CA GLY A 75 22.26 -32.13 -1.53
C GLY A 75 21.52 -32.88 -0.42
N ILE A 76 21.35 -32.19 0.72
CA ILE A 76 20.71 -32.76 1.92
C ILE A 76 19.19 -32.83 1.71
N THR A 77 18.62 -34.03 1.86
CA THR A 77 17.18 -34.27 1.70
C THR A 77 16.50 -34.40 3.06
N PHE A 78 15.77 -33.34 3.47
CA PHE A 78 14.96 -33.31 4.67
C PHE A 78 13.56 -33.87 4.38
N ILE A 79 13.19 -34.99 5.03
CA ILE A 79 11.86 -35.61 4.88
C ILE A 79 11.03 -35.23 6.10
N LEU A 80 10.00 -34.41 5.89
CA LEU A 80 9.06 -34.04 6.94
C LEU A 80 8.04 -35.17 7.13
N LYS A 81 7.94 -35.65 8.37
CA LYS A 81 6.85 -36.53 8.81
C LYS A 81 5.60 -35.71 9.18
N ASP A 82 4.43 -36.34 9.09
CA ASP A 82 3.16 -35.74 9.47
C ASP A 82 3.17 -35.34 10.97
N SER A 83 2.59 -34.19 11.28
CA SER A 83 2.59 -33.56 12.62
C SER A 83 1.30 -32.74 12.81
N PRO A 84 0.83 -32.50 14.06
CA PRO A 84 -0.27 -31.57 14.33
C PRO A 84 0.00 -30.12 13.88
N VAL A 85 1.27 -29.75 13.67
CA VAL A 85 1.65 -28.43 13.14
C VAL A 85 1.15 -28.28 11.70
N ASN A 86 0.24 -27.32 11.46
CA ASN A 86 -0.45 -27.15 10.18
C ASN A 86 0.41 -26.45 9.10
N THR A 87 1.57 -27.02 8.79
CA THR A 87 2.46 -26.63 7.69
C THR A 87 1.75 -26.67 6.32
N MET A 88 0.81 -27.62 6.19
CA MET A 88 0.06 -27.88 4.97
C MET A 88 -0.90 -26.75 4.56
N LYS A 89 -1.24 -25.78 5.44
CA LYS A 89 -1.97 -24.57 5.04
C LYS A 89 -1.19 -23.78 3.97
N PHE A 90 0.10 -23.51 4.23
CA PHE A 90 0.95 -22.70 3.36
C PHE A 90 1.55 -23.52 2.20
N LEU A 91 1.79 -24.81 2.42
CA LEU A 91 2.47 -25.70 1.48
C LEU A 91 1.52 -26.41 0.47
N LYS A 92 0.25 -26.01 0.40
CA LYS A 92 -0.70 -26.51 -0.60
C LYS A 92 -0.77 -25.68 -1.89
N GLU A 93 -0.58 -24.36 -1.81
CA GLU A 93 -1.05 -23.43 -2.86
C GLU A 93 0.07 -22.83 -3.74
N HIS A 94 1.28 -22.61 -3.18
CA HIS A 94 2.33 -21.80 -3.84
C HIS A 94 3.74 -22.43 -3.82
N THR A 95 3.86 -23.76 -3.70
CA THR A 95 5.14 -24.45 -3.37
C THR A 95 6.25 -24.46 -4.42
N LEU A 96 6.05 -23.96 -5.64
CA LEU A 96 7.10 -24.00 -6.67
C LEU A 96 8.03 -22.77 -6.64
N ASP A 97 7.56 -21.64 -6.11
CA ASP A 97 8.26 -20.36 -6.15
C ASP A 97 8.76 -19.88 -4.78
N LEU A 98 8.58 -20.67 -3.71
CA LEU A 98 8.98 -20.27 -2.35
C LEU A 98 10.50 -20.21 -2.20
N VAL A 99 11.01 -19.07 -1.72
CA VAL A 99 12.40 -18.96 -1.25
C VAL A 99 12.49 -19.68 0.10
N CYS A 100 13.43 -20.63 0.21
CA CYS A 100 13.60 -21.49 1.38
C CYS A 100 15.06 -21.52 1.84
N GLU A 101 15.29 -21.22 3.12
CA GLU A 101 16.57 -21.38 3.81
C GLU A 101 16.39 -22.34 5.00
N VAL A 102 17.33 -23.26 5.21
CA VAL A 102 17.34 -24.25 6.30
C VAL A 102 18.66 -24.16 7.05
N ASN A 103 18.61 -23.85 8.34
CA ASN A 103 19.79 -23.65 9.18
C ASN A 103 19.71 -24.62 10.37
N PRO A 104 20.84 -25.17 10.86
CA PRO A 104 20.86 -25.84 12.15
C PRO A 104 20.50 -24.82 13.25
N TYR A 105 19.71 -25.26 14.24
CA TYR A 105 19.24 -24.41 15.34
C TYR A 105 20.01 -24.75 16.61
N PHE A 106 20.77 -23.76 17.11
CA PHE A 106 21.57 -23.89 18.32
C PHE A 106 21.04 -22.96 19.42
N THR A 107 21.26 -23.37 20.66
CA THR A 107 20.98 -22.62 21.89
C THR A 107 22.26 -22.52 22.71
N ASP A 108 22.42 -21.47 23.52
CA ASP A 108 23.63 -21.23 24.32
C ASP A 108 23.76 -22.23 25.49
N ASN A 109 24.17 -23.46 25.18
CA ASN A 109 24.35 -24.59 26.09
C ASN A 109 23.11 -24.99 26.93
N THR A 110 21.91 -24.54 26.52
CA THR A 110 20.64 -24.92 27.17
C THR A 110 19.96 -26.05 26.40
N GLN A 111 19.75 -27.19 27.06
CA GLN A 111 19.06 -28.34 26.44
C GLN A 111 17.62 -27.97 26.08
N ILE A 112 17.24 -28.20 24.82
CA ILE A 112 15.84 -28.09 24.37
C ILE A 112 15.11 -29.34 24.86
N ILE A 113 14.18 -29.16 25.80
CA ILE A 113 13.35 -30.24 26.36
C ILE A 113 11.98 -30.16 25.68
N TRP A 114 11.70 -31.10 24.78
CA TRP A 114 10.44 -31.15 24.04
C TRP A 114 9.62 -32.40 24.41
N PRO A 115 8.34 -32.28 24.79
CA PRO A 115 7.52 -33.43 25.17
C PRO A 115 7.45 -34.50 24.08
N GLY A 116 7.62 -35.77 24.46
CA GLY A 116 7.60 -36.92 23.55
C GLY A 116 8.86 -37.11 22.70
N ILE A 117 9.86 -36.21 22.77
CA ILE A 117 11.07 -36.28 21.94
C ILE A 117 12.31 -36.51 22.81
N HIS A 118 12.79 -37.75 22.78
CA HIS A 118 14.09 -38.11 23.34
C HIS A 118 15.19 -37.74 22.34
N VAL A 119 15.78 -36.55 22.51
CA VAL A 119 16.96 -36.12 21.75
C VAL A 119 18.08 -37.14 21.97
N ILE A 120 18.61 -37.70 20.88
CA ILE A 120 19.67 -38.69 20.93
C ILE A 120 20.96 -38.00 21.36
N GLU A 121 21.53 -38.42 22.49
CA GLU A 121 22.87 -37.99 22.91
C GLU A 121 23.88 -38.33 21.79
N ASN A 122 24.81 -37.40 21.52
CA ASN A 122 25.83 -37.44 20.45
C ASN A 122 25.42 -36.95 19.03
N MET A 123 24.33 -36.21 18.86
CA MET A 123 24.11 -35.40 17.63
C MET A 123 24.28 -33.90 17.88
N GLU A 124 25.34 -33.30 17.31
CA GLU A 124 25.56 -31.84 17.35
C GLU A 124 24.48 -31.05 16.57
N GLU A 125 23.86 -31.67 15.57
CA GLU A 125 22.85 -31.09 14.67
C GLU A 125 21.45 -31.71 14.90
N ALA A 126 20.98 -31.75 16.16
CA ALA A 126 19.68 -32.37 16.50
C ALA A 126 18.44 -31.52 16.12
N TRP A 127 18.61 -30.22 15.93
CA TRP A 127 17.54 -29.24 15.73
C TRP A 127 17.81 -28.34 14.52
N PHE A 128 16.75 -27.94 13.83
CA PHE A 128 16.81 -27.08 12.65
C PHE A 128 15.70 -26.04 12.67
N VAL A 129 15.99 -24.90 12.04
CA VAL A 129 15.02 -23.84 11.74
C VAL A 129 15.03 -23.61 10.24
N SER A 130 13.85 -23.50 9.65
CA SER A 130 13.70 -23.19 8.22
C SER A 130 12.84 -21.95 8.03
N ARG A 131 13.28 -21.04 7.17
CA ARG A 131 12.60 -19.78 6.85
C ARG A 131 12.12 -19.84 5.41
N PHE A 132 10.82 -19.59 5.21
CA PHE A 132 10.15 -19.59 3.91
C PHE A 132 9.57 -18.21 3.63
N LYS A 133 9.84 -17.66 2.44
CA LYS A 133 9.25 -16.40 1.97
C LYS A 133 8.63 -16.59 0.59
N HIS A 134 7.40 -16.12 0.42
CA HIS A 134 6.79 -15.95 -0.89
C HIS A 134 7.45 -14.77 -1.62
N PRO A 135 7.90 -14.89 -2.88
CA PRO A 135 8.65 -13.84 -3.58
C PRO A 135 7.97 -12.47 -3.57
N ASN A 136 6.66 -12.45 -3.84
CA ASN A 136 5.86 -11.22 -3.91
C ASN A 136 5.26 -10.82 -2.53
N ASP A 137 5.95 -11.10 -1.42
CA ASP A 137 5.59 -10.68 -0.05
C ASP A 137 4.12 -10.93 0.36
N LYS A 138 3.52 -12.04 -0.11
CA LYS A 138 2.16 -12.44 0.32
C LYS A 138 2.13 -13.04 1.72
N PHE A 139 3.14 -13.83 2.05
CA PHE A 139 3.29 -14.49 3.35
C PHE A 139 4.73 -14.97 3.53
N GLN A 140 5.09 -15.21 4.78
CA GLN A 140 6.33 -15.87 5.16
C GLN A 140 6.07 -16.69 6.44
N PHE A 141 6.85 -17.73 6.65
CA PHE A 141 6.77 -18.54 7.86
C PHE A 141 8.13 -19.14 8.22
N THR A 142 8.26 -19.51 9.49
CA THR A 142 9.44 -20.11 10.08
C THR A 142 9.03 -21.38 10.80
N LEU A 143 9.65 -22.49 10.44
CA LEU A 143 9.31 -23.84 10.92
C LEU A 143 10.52 -24.45 11.62
N PHE A 144 10.30 -24.90 12.84
CA PHE A 144 11.25 -25.64 13.65
C PHE A 144 10.97 -27.13 13.55
N PHE A 145 12.02 -27.91 13.29
CA PHE A 145 11.94 -29.36 13.25
C PHE A 145 13.19 -30.00 13.84
N THR A 146 13.02 -31.20 14.38
CA THR A 146 14.08 -31.98 15.04
C THR A 146 14.28 -33.32 14.36
N HIS A 147 15.49 -33.86 14.44
CA HIS A 147 15.88 -35.11 13.82
C HIS A 147 15.21 -36.33 14.50
N ILE A 148 14.70 -37.27 13.71
CA ILE A 148 14.09 -38.52 14.19
C ILE A 148 15.07 -39.67 13.96
N SER A 149 15.27 -40.53 14.96
CA SER A 149 16.06 -41.75 14.80
C SER A 149 15.43 -42.69 13.76
N GLN A 150 16.25 -43.25 12.86
CA GLN A 150 15.78 -44.25 11.89
C GLN A 150 15.14 -45.47 12.58
N LYS A 151 15.70 -45.90 13.72
CA LYS A 151 15.15 -47.02 14.52
C LYS A 151 13.72 -46.77 14.99
N SER A 152 13.46 -45.56 15.49
CA SER A 152 12.12 -45.17 15.98
C SER A 152 11.07 -45.08 14.85
N LEU A 153 11.51 -44.87 13.61
CA LEU A 153 10.65 -44.90 12.43
C LEU A 153 10.33 -46.33 11.99
N GLU A 154 11.31 -47.24 12.07
CA GLU A 154 11.15 -48.66 11.77
C GLU A 154 10.23 -49.36 12.79
N GLU A 155 10.32 -48.98 14.08
CA GLU A 155 9.45 -49.47 15.16
C GLU A 155 7.99 -48.99 15.05
N GLN A 156 7.73 -47.78 14.54
CA GLN A 156 6.37 -47.23 14.43
C GLN A 156 5.63 -47.61 13.14
N ASP A 157 6.31 -47.60 11.99
CA ASP A 157 5.65 -47.64 10.67
C ASP A 157 5.69 -49.04 10.01
N GLY A 158 6.53 -49.95 10.55
CA GLY A 158 6.73 -51.33 10.06
C GLY A 158 7.39 -51.44 8.67
N SER A 159 7.82 -50.31 8.11
CA SER A 159 8.39 -50.20 6.76
C SER A 159 9.90 -50.35 6.77
N GLN A 160 10.45 -51.26 5.97
CA GLN A 160 11.88 -51.24 5.64
C GLN A 160 12.20 -49.97 4.84
N LEU A 161 12.91 -49.03 5.46
CA LEU A 161 13.38 -47.82 4.80
C LEU A 161 14.48 -48.19 3.80
N GLN A 162 14.28 -47.86 2.52
CA GLN A 162 15.29 -48.11 1.50
C GLN A 162 16.51 -47.20 1.73
N ALA A 163 17.67 -47.81 1.96
CA ALA A 163 18.94 -47.11 2.01
C ALA A 163 19.34 -46.67 0.59
N PHE A 164 19.44 -45.37 0.36
CA PHE A 164 19.90 -44.81 -0.91
C PHE A 164 21.40 -44.47 -0.80
N PRO A 165 22.30 -45.22 -1.47
CA PRO A 165 23.72 -44.91 -1.43
C PRO A 165 23.97 -43.51 -2.02
N ASN A 166 24.84 -42.75 -1.36
CA ASN A 166 25.29 -41.40 -1.74
C ASN A 166 24.24 -40.26 -1.62
N ALA A 167 23.10 -40.48 -0.95
CA ALA A 167 22.15 -39.41 -0.63
C ALA A 167 22.12 -39.14 0.88
N GLU A 168 22.37 -37.89 1.30
CA GLU A 168 22.23 -37.50 2.71
C GLU A 168 20.74 -37.25 3.03
N ILE A 169 20.14 -38.16 3.80
CA ILE A 169 18.71 -38.14 4.10
C ILE A 169 18.52 -37.92 5.61
N ARG A 170 17.78 -36.87 5.97
CA ARG A 170 17.45 -36.51 7.35
C ARG A 170 15.94 -36.58 7.55
N TYR A 171 15.46 -37.50 8.39
CA TYR A 171 14.05 -37.56 8.75
C TYR A 171 13.78 -36.59 9.90
N VAL A 172 12.77 -35.74 9.75
CA VAL A 172 12.52 -34.64 10.70
C VAL A 172 11.04 -34.50 11.06
N LEU A 173 10.78 -34.17 12.32
CA LEU A 173 9.44 -33.90 12.85
C LEU A 173 9.23 -32.39 12.98
N PRO A 174 8.24 -31.78 12.31
CA PRO A 174 7.82 -30.40 12.56
C PRO A 174 7.17 -30.28 13.94
N VAL A 175 7.63 -29.35 14.79
CA VAL A 175 7.12 -29.21 16.18
C VAL A 175 6.58 -27.83 16.53
N PHE A 176 7.13 -26.77 15.93
CA PHE A 176 6.73 -25.39 16.16
C PHE A 176 6.83 -24.59 14.87
N MET A 177 5.80 -23.79 14.58
CA MET A 177 5.74 -22.89 13.42
C MET A 177 5.29 -21.50 13.87
N LEU A 178 5.89 -20.46 13.29
CA LEU A 178 5.46 -19.07 13.40
C LEU A 178 5.31 -18.49 11.99
N SER A 179 4.26 -17.72 11.72
CA SER A 179 3.88 -17.29 10.37
C SER A 179 3.25 -15.90 10.34
N THR A 180 3.34 -15.23 9.19
CA THR A 180 2.56 -14.02 8.89
C THR A 180 2.03 -14.04 7.47
N GLN A 181 0.74 -13.72 7.34
CA GLN A 181 0.02 -13.50 6.07
C GLN A 181 0.07 -12.02 5.64
N THR A 182 0.83 -11.18 6.36
CA THR A 182 0.96 -9.74 6.10
C THR A 182 2.40 -9.26 6.38
N PRO A 183 3.43 -9.77 5.68
CA PRO A 183 4.81 -9.32 5.87
C PRO A 183 5.03 -7.87 5.39
N HIS A 184 4.14 -7.36 4.54
CA HIS A 184 4.04 -5.94 4.18
C HIS A 184 2.61 -5.46 4.45
N VAL A 185 2.47 -4.35 5.18
CA VAL A 185 1.19 -3.70 5.50
C VAL A 185 1.28 -2.23 5.11
N GLN A 186 0.30 -1.76 4.33
CA GLN A 186 0.12 -0.36 4.00
C GLN A 186 -1.15 0.17 4.69
N THR A 187 -1.05 1.32 5.33
CA THR A 187 -2.14 1.97 6.08
C THR A 187 -2.14 3.48 5.86
N ARG A 188 -3.29 4.14 6.07
CA ARG A 188 -3.32 5.61 6.13
C ARG A 188 -2.96 6.12 7.52
N LEU A 189 -2.74 7.43 7.61
CA LEU A 189 -2.70 8.15 8.87
C LEU A 189 -4.05 8.02 9.59
N GLN A 190 -4.00 7.90 10.91
CA GLN A 190 -5.16 7.80 11.83
C GLN A 190 -6.01 6.51 11.69
N GLU A 191 -5.74 5.63 10.72
CA GLU A 191 -6.32 4.28 10.65
C GLU A 191 -5.66 3.33 11.68
N ASP A 192 -6.35 2.22 12.02
CA ASP A 192 -5.81 1.14 12.86
C ASP A 192 -5.27 0.02 11.94
N ALA A 193 -4.00 -0.37 12.11
CA ALA A 193 -3.35 -1.43 11.33
C ALA A 193 -3.28 -2.75 12.10
N LEU A 194 -3.64 -3.87 11.44
CA LEU A 194 -3.51 -5.23 11.97
C LEU A 194 -2.27 -5.90 11.36
N LEU A 195 -1.32 -6.29 12.22
CA LEU A 195 -0.13 -7.03 11.84
C LEU A 195 -0.35 -8.51 12.21
N ASN A 196 -0.59 -9.36 11.21
CA ASN A 196 -0.86 -10.78 11.45
C ASN A 196 0.41 -11.50 11.93
N CYS A 197 0.30 -12.25 13.02
CA CYS A 197 1.34 -13.17 13.48
C CYS A 197 0.65 -14.40 14.11
N ASP A 198 0.71 -15.54 13.43
CA ASP A 198 0.05 -16.78 13.86
C ASP A 198 1.08 -17.90 14.08
N PHE A 199 0.89 -18.69 15.14
CA PHE A 199 1.76 -19.78 15.55
C PHE A 199 1.02 -21.10 15.71
N SER A 200 1.76 -22.20 15.61
CA SER A 200 1.25 -23.57 15.78
C SER A 200 2.32 -24.43 16.46
N ILE A 201 1.90 -25.19 17.48
CA ILE A 201 2.76 -26.07 18.29
C ILE A 201 2.11 -27.46 18.26
N ASP A 202 2.92 -28.52 18.25
CA ASP A 202 2.45 -29.92 18.25
C ASP A 202 1.76 -30.37 19.56
N HIS A 203 1.99 -29.66 20.66
CA HIS A 203 1.41 -29.90 21.98
C HIS A 203 0.92 -28.60 22.65
N HIS A 204 0.18 -28.73 23.77
CA HIS A 204 -0.25 -27.58 24.57
C HIS A 204 0.90 -27.08 25.46
N ALA A 205 1.31 -25.83 25.29
CA ALA A 205 2.40 -25.20 26.05
C ALA A 205 2.12 -23.71 26.31
N ASP A 206 2.69 -23.17 27.38
CA ASP A 206 2.70 -21.73 27.64
C ASP A 206 3.73 -21.03 26.74
N VAL A 207 3.26 -20.04 25.97
CA VAL A 207 4.11 -19.24 25.07
C VAL A 207 4.42 -17.87 25.66
N ASN A 208 5.63 -17.37 25.43
CA ASN A 208 5.96 -15.97 25.69
C ASN A 208 5.99 -15.22 24.35
N ILE A 209 5.35 -14.05 24.29
CA ILE A 209 5.26 -13.23 23.08
C ILE A 209 5.87 -11.86 23.37
N VAL A 210 6.73 -11.39 22.49
CA VAL A 210 7.31 -10.04 22.52
C VAL A 210 7.09 -9.39 21.16
N TRP A 211 6.59 -8.17 21.15
CA TRP A 211 6.61 -7.33 19.96
C TRP A 211 7.60 -6.17 20.13
N LYS A 212 8.33 -5.90 19.05
CA LYS A 212 9.30 -4.79 18.91
C LYS A 212 8.99 -3.97 17.66
N LEU A 213 9.37 -2.70 17.67
CA LEU A 213 9.44 -1.82 16.49
C LEU A 213 10.88 -1.33 16.33
N LEU A 214 11.44 -1.53 15.14
CA LEU A 214 12.67 -0.88 14.68
C LEU A 214 12.29 0.32 13.79
N LYS A 215 12.45 1.53 14.33
CA LYS A 215 12.16 2.79 13.62
C LYS A 215 13.16 3.06 12.49
N LYS A 216 12.72 3.81 11.47
CA LYS A 216 13.61 4.43 10.46
C LYS A 216 14.64 5.32 11.18
N GLY A 217 15.87 4.85 11.33
CA GLY A 217 16.91 5.44 12.20
C GLY A 217 17.59 4.46 13.17
N GLY A 218 17.14 3.20 13.24
CA GLY A 218 17.83 2.13 14.00
C GLY A 218 17.48 2.04 15.48
N GLN A 219 16.56 2.88 15.98
CA GLN A 219 16.04 2.76 17.34
C GLN A 219 15.08 1.57 17.45
N GLU A 220 15.45 0.55 18.22
CA GLU A 220 14.53 -0.52 18.63
C GLU A 220 13.72 -0.08 19.87
N MET A 221 12.41 -0.33 19.85
CA MET A 221 11.51 -0.11 20.98
C MET A 221 10.69 -1.38 21.25
N LYS A 222 10.61 -1.81 22.51
CA LYS A 222 9.73 -2.90 22.93
C LYS A 222 8.31 -2.38 23.08
N LEU A 223 7.33 -3.02 22.44
CA LEU A 223 5.93 -2.55 22.39
C LEU A 223 5.08 -3.20 23.49
N LEU A 224 5.14 -4.54 23.58
CA LEU A 224 4.49 -5.31 24.62
C LEU A 224 5.28 -6.57 25.00
N THR A 225 4.89 -7.22 26.07
CA THR A 225 5.31 -8.57 26.46
C THR A 225 4.11 -9.32 27.02
N TYR A 226 3.78 -10.48 26.45
CA TYR A 226 2.83 -11.43 27.02
C TYR A 226 3.57 -12.63 27.61
N LYS A 227 3.11 -13.08 28.77
CA LYS A 227 3.65 -14.25 29.49
C LYS A 227 2.58 -15.34 29.53
N GLY A 228 2.89 -16.51 28.97
CA GLY A 228 1.96 -17.65 28.95
C GLY A 228 1.55 -18.11 30.35
N SER A 229 2.53 -18.30 31.24
CA SER A 229 2.32 -18.82 32.60
C SER A 229 1.45 -17.93 33.51
N GLU A 230 1.47 -16.61 33.29
CA GLU A 230 0.61 -15.64 33.99
C GLU A 230 -0.67 -15.31 33.21
N LYS A 231 -0.75 -15.73 31.93
CA LYS A 231 -1.75 -15.31 30.93
C LYS A 231 -1.93 -13.78 30.88
N SER A 232 -0.84 -13.05 31.13
CA SER A 232 -0.82 -11.61 31.34
C SER A 232 -0.10 -10.88 30.21
N VAL A 233 -0.56 -9.66 29.87
CA VAL A 233 0.10 -8.78 28.90
C VAL A 233 0.54 -7.47 29.55
N VAL A 234 1.79 -7.10 29.33
CA VAL A 234 2.40 -5.85 29.77
C VAL A 234 2.66 -4.99 28.54
N TYR A 235 1.96 -3.86 28.44
CA TYR A 235 2.16 -2.86 27.39
C TYR A 235 3.21 -1.83 27.84
N HIS A 236 4.22 -1.60 27.00
CA HIS A 236 5.30 -0.63 27.27
C HIS A 236 5.05 0.73 26.60
N VAL A 237 4.14 0.76 25.61
CA VAL A 237 3.76 1.97 24.86
C VAL A 237 2.23 2.09 24.74
N LYS A 238 1.74 3.29 24.44
CA LYS A 238 0.32 3.57 24.15
C LYS A 238 0.01 3.31 22.66
N GLY A 239 -1.27 3.09 22.35
CA GLY A 239 -1.72 2.91 20.96
C GLY A 239 -1.40 1.53 20.38
N ILE A 240 -1.14 0.53 21.22
CA ILE A 240 -0.92 -0.87 20.83
C ILE A 240 -1.93 -1.74 21.57
N ALA A 241 -2.46 -2.78 20.92
CA ALA A 241 -3.31 -3.80 21.52
C ALA A 241 -3.02 -5.20 20.94
N MET A 242 -3.35 -6.25 21.70
CA MET A 242 -3.27 -7.65 21.28
C MET A 242 -4.48 -8.41 21.84
N TYR A 243 -5.06 -9.31 21.05
CA TYR A 243 -6.22 -10.11 21.46
C TYR A 243 -5.78 -11.32 22.29
N VAL A 244 -5.71 -11.15 23.61
CA VAL A 244 -5.22 -12.19 24.55
C VAL A 244 -6.02 -13.50 24.43
N ASP A 245 -7.33 -13.42 24.19
CA ASP A 245 -8.21 -14.59 24.04
C ASP A 245 -7.99 -15.40 22.75
N GLU A 246 -7.25 -14.85 21.78
CA GLU A 246 -6.82 -15.54 20.56
C GLU A 246 -5.46 -16.24 20.71
N VAL A 247 -4.68 -15.91 21.75
CA VAL A 247 -3.37 -16.55 22.00
C VAL A 247 -3.50 -18.07 22.22
N PRO A 248 -4.46 -18.59 23.01
CA PRO A 248 -4.67 -20.04 23.14
C PRO A 248 -5.10 -20.74 21.84
N LYS A 249 -5.51 -19.98 20.81
CA LYS A 249 -5.89 -20.49 19.48
C LYS A 249 -4.74 -20.38 18.47
N GLY A 250 -3.59 -19.85 18.88
CA GLY A 250 -2.42 -19.69 18.02
C GLY A 250 -2.29 -18.34 17.32
N SER A 251 -2.93 -17.25 17.77
CA SER A 251 -2.64 -15.91 17.22
C SER A 251 -1.95 -14.99 18.23
N ALA A 252 -0.84 -14.39 17.78
CA ALA A 252 -0.05 -13.37 18.45
C ALA A 252 -0.21 -11.98 17.79
N SER A 253 -1.19 -11.83 16.88
CA SER A 253 -1.37 -10.66 16.01
C SER A 253 -1.53 -9.34 16.76
N LEU A 254 -0.88 -8.28 16.25
CA LEU A 254 -0.83 -6.94 16.86
C LEU A 254 -1.80 -5.98 16.19
N VAL A 255 -2.49 -5.14 16.98
CA VAL A 255 -3.21 -3.97 16.47
C VAL A 255 -2.43 -2.71 16.85
N VAL A 256 -1.99 -1.97 15.84
CA VAL A 256 -1.36 -0.64 15.96
C VAL A 256 -2.45 0.41 15.72
N LYS A 257 -2.76 1.21 16.75
CA LYS A 257 -3.91 2.12 16.72
C LYS A 257 -3.55 3.54 16.32
N ASN A 258 -4.45 4.18 15.56
CA ASN A 258 -4.33 5.56 15.07
C ASN A 258 -2.92 5.82 14.54
N VAL A 259 -2.56 5.20 13.42
CA VAL A 259 -1.19 5.18 12.90
C VAL A 259 -0.71 6.59 12.53
N ASP A 260 0.57 6.84 12.78
CA ASP A 260 1.28 8.08 12.52
C ASP A 260 2.68 7.72 11.98
N LEU A 261 3.43 8.71 11.49
CA LEU A 261 4.76 8.47 10.89
C LEU A 261 5.82 8.00 11.91
N GLU A 262 5.58 8.12 13.22
CA GLU A 262 6.49 7.55 14.23
C GLU A 262 6.27 6.04 14.44
N LYS A 263 5.10 5.52 14.07
CA LYS A 263 4.78 4.08 14.09
C LYS A 263 5.21 3.36 12.81
N GLU A 264 5.73 4.07 11.80
CA GLU A 264 6.21 3.46 10.57
C GLU A 264 7.57 2.77 10.77
N GLY A 265 7.74 1.56 10.21
CA GLY A 265 8.99 0.80 10.31
C GLY A 265 8.81 -0.70 10.31
N LEU A 266 9.82 -1.41 10.83
CA LEU A 266 9.86 -2.88 10.89
C LEU A 266 9.40 -3.37 12.26
N TYR A 267 8.29 -4.09 12.30
CA TYR A 267 7.75 -4.72 13.49
C TYR A 267 8.22 -6.17 13.57
N THR A 268 8.83 -6.57 14.69
CA THR A 268 9.20 -7.96 14.94
C THR A 268 8.24 -8.57 15.94
N CYS A 269 7.49 -9.58 15.49
CA CYS A 269 6.79 -10.54 16.34
C CYS A 269 7.79 -11.62 16.76
N SER A 270 7.97 -11.85 18.06
CA SER A 270 8.80 -12.92 18.58
C SER A 270 8.00 -13.80 19.53
N VAL A 271 8.05 -15.11 19.31
CA VAL A 271 7.34 -16.12 20.11
C VAL A 271 8.34 -17.18 20.58
N SER A 272 8.35 -17.49 21.87
CA SER A 272 9.19 -18.55 22.43
C SER A 272 8.42 -19.56 23.28
N VAL A 273 8.85 -20.82 23.16
CA VAL A 273 8.28 -22.01 23.80
C VAL A 273 9.41 -23.03 24.02
N ASN A 274 9.56 -23.56 25.24
CA ASN A 274 10.51 -24.63 25.58
C ASN A 274 11.92 -24.46 24.96
N SER A 275 12.54 -23.30 25.17
CA SER A 275 13.84 -22.88 24.61
C SER A 275 13.92 -22.68 23.09
N LEU A 276 12.88 -22.99 22.31
CA LEU A 276 12.77 -22.53 20.93
C LEU A 276 12.33 -21.06 20.88
N PHE A 277 12.96 -20.28 19.99
CA PHE A 277 12.64 -18.88 19.72
C PHE A 277 12.44 -18.68 18.22
N GLY A 278 11.24 -18.29 17.82
CA GLY A 278 10.89 -17.91 16.45
C GLY A 278 10.51 -16.45 16.33
N ASP A 279 10.84 -15.85 15.19
CA ASP A 279 10.53 -14.45 14.88
C ASP A 279 9.93 -14.26 13.48
N GLN A 280 9.10 -13.23 13.33
CA GLN A 280 8.58 -12.74 12.05
C GLN A 280 8.73 -11.22 11.99
N VAL A 281 9.30 -10.73 10.89
CA VAL A 281 9.45 -9.29 10.61
C VAL A 281 8.38 -8.85 9.62
N ILE A 282 7.68 -7.76 9.96
CA ILE A 282 6.59 -7.17 9.18
C ILE A 282 6.91 -5.70 8.94
N HIS A 283 6.89 -5.25 7.69
CA HIS A 283 7.00 -3.82 7.36
C HIS A 283 5.63 -3.16 7.43
N LEU A 284 5.50 -2.11 8.25
CA LEU A 284 4.34 -1.22 8.27
C LEU A 284 4.74 0.10 7.61
N GLU A 285 4.16 0.36 6.44
CA GLU A 285 4.35 1.56 5.63
C GLU A 285 3.10 2.45 5.71
N VAL A 286 3.30 3.77 5.80
CA VAL A 286 2.20 4.75 5.75
C VAL A 286 2.04 5.26 4.32
N VAL A 287 0.80 5.33 3.82
CA VAL A 287 0.49 5.75 2.45
C VAL A 287 -0.71 6.69 2.37
N GLU A 288 -0.48 7.93 1.91
CA GLU A 288 -1.53 8.94 1.70
C GLU A 288 -1.71 9.28 0.21
N PRO A 289 -2.94 9.40 -0.33
CA PRO A 289 -3.19 9.76 -1.72
C PRO A 289 -3.18 11.29 -1.94
N PRO A 290 -2.48 11.80 -2.97
CA PRO A 290 -2.44 13.24 -3.25
C PRO A 290 -3.82 13.82 -3.56
N ILE A 291 -4.20 14.86 -2.84
CA ILE A 291 -5.31 15.74 -3.16
C ILE A 291 -4.82 16.69 -4.27
N VAL A 292 -5.22 16.40 -5.51
CA VAL A 292 -4.78 17.13 -6.71
C VAL A 292 -5.75 18.24 -7.07
N ASN A 293 -5.25 19.48 -7.13
CA ASN A 293 -6.00 20.68 -7.49
C ASN A 293 -5.34 21.44 -8.65
N LEU A 294 -6.14 22.14 -9.45
CA LEU A 294 -5.66 23.14 -10.42
C LEU A 294 -6.01 24.54 -9.90
N ASN A 295 -5.16 25.52 -10.17
CA ASN A 295 -5.43 26.93 -9.84
C ASN A 295 -6.58 27.55 -10.65
N VAL A 296 -7.01 26.92 -11.75
CA VAL A 296 -8.11 27.37 -12.60
C VAL A 296 -9.15 26.24 -12.79
N LYS A 297 -10.42 26.62 -12.91
CA LYS A 297 -11.53 25.70 -13.25
C LYS A 297 -11.93 25.76 -14.72
N SER A 298 -11.60 26.85 -15.40
CA SER A 298 -11.93 27.14 -16.80
C SER A 298 -10.90 28.14 -17.34
N LEU A 299 -10.53 28.00 -18.62
CA LEU A 299 -9.65 28.95 -19.31
C LEU A 299 -10.43 29.66 -20.41
N LEU A 300 -10.51 30.98 -20.28
CA LEU A 300 -10.94 31.91 -21.31
C LEU A 300 -9.85 32.99 -21.39
N LEU A 301 -9.22 33.11 -22.56
CA LEU A 301 -8.05 33.96 -22.78
C LEU A 301 -8.19 34.67 -24.13
N THR A 302 -7.73 35.91 -24.25
CA THR A 302 -7.54 36.53 -25.56
C THR A 302 -6.27 35.98 -26.23
N GLU A 303 -6.21 35.92 -27.55
CA GLU A 303 -4.98 35.57 -28.26
C GLU A 303 -3.80 36.47 -27.83
N GLY A 304 -2.63 35.84 -27.61
CA GLY A 304 -1.43 36.47 -27.05
C GLY A 304 -1.41 36.59 -25.53
N GLN A 305 -2.53 36.35 -24.82
CA GLN A 305 -2.58 36.44 -23.37
C GLN A 305 -1.81 35.29 -22.70
N GLU A 306 -1.03 35.61 -21.67
CA GLU A 306 -0.36 34.63 -20.81
C GLU A 306 -1.16 34.30 -19.54
N GLN A 307 -1.18 33.03 -19.18
CA GLN A 307 -1.77 32.52 -17.95
C GLN A 307 -0.82 31.52 -17.28
N LYS A 308 -0.45 31.77 -16.02
CA LYS A 308 0.26 30.77 -15.21
C LYS A 308 -0.70 29.65 -14.81
N LEU A 309 -0.37 28.42 -15.19
CA LEU A 309 -1.08 27.21 -14.76
C LEU A 309 -0.28 26.51 -13.66
N VAL A 310 -0.99 26.04 -12.64
CA VAL A 310 -0.43 25.35 -11.47
C VAL A 310 -1.28 24.12 -11.16
N CYS A 311 -0.63 22.97 -11.02
CA CYS A 311 -1.21 21.75 -10.49
C CYS A 311 -0.54 21.46 -9.16
N GLU A 312 -1.31 21.51 -8.08
CA GLU A 312 -0.86 21.20 -6.73
C GLU A 312 -1.28 19.77 -6.38
N ALA A 313 -0.30 18.89 -6.15
CA ALA A 313 -0.50 17.64 -5.43
C ALA A 313 -0.24 17.92 -3.94
N SER A 314 -1.26 17.78 -3.10
CA SER A 314 -1.19 18.11 -1.67
C SER A 314 -1.50 16.91 -0.78
N LYS A 315 -0.94 16.91 0.44
CA LYS A 315 -1.15 15.89 1.48
C LYS A 315 -0.92 14.44 1.03
N TYR A 316 0.21 14.15 0.37
CA TYR A 316 0.62 12.79 0.03
C TYR A 316 1.83 12.34 0.86
N TYR A 317 2.00 11.03 1.00
CA TYR A 317 3.15 10.40 1.66
C TYR A 317 3.26 8.96 1.13
N PRO A 318 4.45 8.40 0.82
CA PRO A 318 5.80 8.98 0.91
C PRO A 318 6.11 10.13 -0.07
N LEU A 319 7.39 10.46 -0.28
CA LEU A 319 7.83 11.65 -1.03
C LEU A 319 7.65 11.53 -2.56
N ASP A 320 7.67 10.30 -3.09
CA ASP A 320 7.86 10.01 -4.52
C ASP A 320 6.57 10.16 -5.35
N VAL A 321 6.27 11.41 -5.71
CA VAL A 321 5.17 11.79 -6.61
C VAL A 321 5.71 12.21 -8.00
N ASN A 322 5.06 11.76 -9.06
CA ASN A 322 5.25 12.25 -10.43
C ASN A 322 4.08 13.19 -10.80
N ILE A 323 4.35 14.31 -11.46
CA ILE A 323 3.31 15.26 -11.93
C ILE A 323 3.61 15.69 -13.37
N GLU A 324 2.96 15.03 -14.33
CA GLU A 324 3.06 15.35 -15.75
C GLU A 324 1.96 16.31 -16.20
N TRP A 325 2.26 17.16 -17.18
CA TRP A 325 1.25 17.90 -17.93
C TRP A 325 1.13 17.38 -19.35
N LEU A 326 -0.09 17.04 -19.73
CA LEU A 326 -0.48 16.53 -21.04
C LEU A 326 -1.33 17.57 -21.77
N ARG A 327 -1.13 17.71 -23.08
CA ARG A 327 -1.91 18.56 -23.98
C ARG A 327 -2.55 17.70 -25.06
N GLU A 328 -3.87 17.73 -25.10
CA GLU A 328 -4.72 17.10 -26.12
C GLU A 328 -5.24 18.18 -27.07
N GLY A 329 -5.24 17.88 -28.38
CA GLY A 329 -5.77 18.77 -29.40
C GLY A 329 -7.30 18.88 -29.36
N ARG A 330 -7.85 19.77 -30.19
CA ARG A 330 -9.31 19.86 -30.43
C ARG A 330 -9.88 18.54 -30.94
N ASP A 331 -9.14 17.87 -31.82
CA ASP A 331 -9.47 16.54 -32.33
C ASP A 331 -8.79 15.48 -31.45
N GLN A 332 -9.58 14.84 -30.58
CA GLN A 332 -9.15 13.88 -29.57
C GLN A 332 -8.74 12.50 -30.14
N THR A 333 -8.40 12.45 -31.42
CA THR A 333 -7.98 11.25 -32.16
C THR A 333 -6.46 11.03 -32.11
N LEU A 334 -5.69 12.05 -31.74
CA LEU A 334 -4.24 12.00 -31.57
C LEU A 334 -3.87 11.76 -30.10
N LEU A 335 -2.72 11.11 -29.87
CA LEU A 335 -2.20 10.84 -28.53
C LEU A 335 -1.86 12.15 -27.78
N PRO A 336 -2.09 12.24 -26.46
CA PRO A 336 -1.71 13.40 -25.65
C PRO A 336 -0.21 13.68 -25.73
N THR A 337 0.15 14.96 -25.87
CA THR A 337 1.54 15.42 -25.93
C THR A 337 2.02 15.90 -24.55
N VAL A 338 3.20 15.44 -24.11
CA VAL A 338 3.77 15.86 -22.82
C VAL A 338 4.40 17.26 -22.95
N LEU A 339 4.03 18.19 -22.06
CA LEU A 339 4.61 19.53 -22.02
C LEU A 339 6.00 19.49 -21.35
N LYS A 340 7.01 19.98 -22.06
CA LYS A 340 8.41 19.93 -21.60
C LYS A 340 8.82 21.11 -20.71
N ASN A 341 8.18 22.27 -20.87
CA ASN A 341 8.56 23.52 -20.18
C ASN A 341 7.84 23.66 -18.83
N VAL A 342 7.83 22.58 -18.03
CA VAL A 342 7.19 22.52 -16.72
C VAL A 342 8.24 22.72 -15.63
N LEU A 343 7.97 23.65 -14.71
CA LEU A 343 8.77 23.89 -13.51
C LEU A 343 8.06 23.29 -12.29
N TYR A 344 8.83 23.02 -11.24
CA TYR A 344 8.33 22.45 -9.99
C TYR A 344 8.70 23.35 -8.81
N SER A 345 7.87 23.37 -7.77
CA SER A 345 8.28 23.87 -6.46
C SER A 345 9.26 22.90 -5.80
N SER A 346 9.96 23.34 -4.76
CA SER A 346 10.48 22.40 -3.76
C SER A 346 9.31 21.65 -3.11
N HIS A 347 9.55 20.46 -2.55
CA HIS A 347 8.58 19.79 -1.70
C HIS A 347 8.35 20.60 -0.42
N LYS A 348 7.08 20.89 -0.12
CA LYS A 348 6.65 21.46 1.16
C LYS A 348 6.34 20.31 2.12
N HIS A 349 6.97 20.32 3.30
CA HIS A 349 6.58 19.47 4.42
C HIS A 349 5.41 20.12 5.18
N ASN A 350 4.37 19.36 5.50
CA ASN A 350 3.19 19.82 6.23
C ASN A 350 3.28 19.46 7.73
N ASN A 351 2.44 20.07 8.57
CA ASN A 351 2.42 19.83 10.02
C ASN A 351 1.92 18.42 10.41
N ASP A 352 1.27 17.71 9.48
CA ASP A 352 0.84 16.31 9.62
C ASP A 352 1.89 15.31 9.09
N GLY A 353 3.08 15.80 8.70
CA GLY A 353 4.17 14.99 8.16
C GLY A 353 4.03 14.64 6.67
N THR A 354 2.90 14.97 6.05
CA THR A 354 2.71 14.77 4.60
C THR A 354 3.50 15.79 3.78
N TYR A 355 3.70 15.48 2.50
CA TYR A 355 4.33 16.36 1.53
C TYR A 355 3.31 17.06 0.62
N SER A 356 3.75 18.12 -0.04
CA SER A 356 3.00 18.80 -1.10
C SER A 356 3.97 19.36 -2.15
N LEU A 357 3.60 19.24 -3.42
CA LEU A 357 4.40 19.64 -4.59
C LEU A 357 3.50 20.32 -5.61
N SER A 358 3.95 21.45 -6.15
CA SER A 358 3.27 22.15 -7.25
C SER A 358 4.10 22.08 -8.52
N SER A 359 3.53 21.59 -9.62
CA SER A 359 4.09 21.79 -10.96
C SER A 359 3.38 22.94 -11.66
N PHE A 360 4.13 23.75 -12.42
CA PHE A 360 3.60 24.95 -13.05
C PHE A 360 4.34 25.34 -14.34
N PHE A 361 3.62 26.03 -15.22
CA PHE A 361 4.16 26.62 -16.44
C PHE A 361 3.38 27.88 -16.81
N ILE A 362 3.90 28.67 -17.74
CA ILE A 362 3.20 29.79 -18.36
C ILE A 362 2.63 29.31 -19.69
N PHE A 363 1.33 29.52 -19.90
CA PHE A 363 0.62 29.19 -21.11
C PHE A 363 0.26 30.48 -21.86
N THR A 364 0.80 30.66 -23.07
CA THR A 364 0.49 31.79 -23.97
C THR A 364 -0.55 31.32 -24.99
N ALA A 365 -1.70 31.98 -25.06
CA ALA A 365 -2.83 31.53 -25.88
C ALA A 365 -2.65 31.86 -27.38
N SER A 366 -2.85 30.87 -28.26
CA SER A 366 -3.01 31.05 -29.71
C SER A 366 -4.39 30.57 -30.15
N GLN A 367 -4.95 31.12 -31.24
CA GLN A 367 -6.22 30.64 -31.82
C GLN A 367 -6.19 29.14 -32.21
N LEU A 368 -5.00 28.55 -32.41
CA LEU A 368 -4.80 27.10 -32.60
C LEU A 368 -5.07 26.26 -31.34
N ASP A 369 -5.06 26.88 -30.15
CA ASP A 369 -5.35 26.22 -28.87
C ASP A 369 -6.86 26.18 -28.57
N ASN A 370 -7.70 26.81 -29.39
CA ASN A 370 -9.12 26.99 -29.10
C ASN A 370 -9.87 25.63 -29.09
N GLY A 371 -10.28 25.20 -27.90
CA GLY A 371 -10.89 23.90 -27.66
C GLY A 371 -9.92 22.78 -27.25
N ALA A 372 -8.61 23.05 -27.16
CA ALA A 372 -7.63 22.11 -26.61
C ALA A 372 -7.88 21.80 -25.13
N VAL A 373 -7.37 20.68 -24.65
CA VAL A 373 -7.49 20.24 -23.25
C VAL A 373 -6.10 20.09 -22.63
N LEU A 374 -5.90 20.74 -21.48
CA LEU A 374 -4.68 20.67 -20.69
C LEU A 374 -4.96 19.83 -19.45
N THR A 375 -4.24 18.72 -19.29
CA THR A 375 -4.46 17.70 -18.26
C THR A 375 -3.22 17.54 -17.39
N CYS A 376 -3.34 17.83 -16.10
CA CYS A 376 -2.37 17.39 -15.10
C CYS A 376 -2.63 15.91 -14.76
N ARG A 377 -1.59 15.07 -14.85
CA ARG A 377 -1.56 13.65 -14.47
C ARG A 377 -0.63 13.51 -13.27
N VAL A 378 -1.17 13.03 -12.14
CA VAL A 378 -0.41 12.78 -10.90
C VAL A 378 -0.33 11.29 -10.65
N GLU A 379 0.87 10.79 -10.40
CA GLU A 379 1.16 9.39 -10.09
C GLU A 379 1.92 9.31 -8.76
N HIS A 380 1.57 8.33 -7.93
CA HIS A 380 2.10 8.17 -6.59
C HIS A 380 1.78 6.75 -6.11
N MET A 381 2.64 6.13 -5.28
CA MET A 381 2.52 4.70 -4.94
C MET A 381 1.20 4.30 -4.25
N SER A 382 0.54 5.23 -3.54
CA SER A 382 -0.77 5.00 -2.91
C SER A 382 -1.96 5.01 -3.88
N LEU A 383 -1.73 5.26 -5.18
CA LEU A 383 -2.75 5.32 -6.22
C LEU A 383 -2.73 4.08 -7.12
N LYS A 384 -3.85 3.35 -7.17
CA LYS A 384 -4.03 2.25 -8.15
C LYS A 384 -4.04 2.74 -9.59
N HIS A 385 -4.51 3.97 -9.83
CA HIS A 385 -4.58 4.63 -11.12
C HIS A 385 -4.21 6.12 -10.98
N PRO A 386 -3.50 6.72 -11.95
CA PRO A 386 -3.13 8.15 -11.92
C PRO A 386 -4.34 9.08 -11.80
N ILE A 387 -4.24 10.09 -10.93
CA ILE A 387 -5.25 11.15 -10.84
C ILE A 387 -5.07 12.09 -12.03
N ARG A 388 -6.14 12.33 -12.80
CA ARG A 388 -6.15 13.31 -13.88
C ARG A 388 -7.05 14.49 -13.52
N LYS A 389 -6.56 15.72 -13.70
CA LYS A 389 -7.34 16.97 -13.62
C LYS A 389 -7.15 17.75 -14.92
N SER A 390 -8.25 18.09 -15.57
CA SER A 390 -8.24 18.67 -16.91
C SER A 390 -8.97 20.01 -16.96
N VAL A 391 -8.47 20.93 -17.77
CA VAL A 391 -9.13 22.20 -18.10
C VAL A 391 -9.15 22.40 -19.62
N LYS A 392 -10.30 22.82 -20.15
CA LYS A 392 -10.47 23.14 -21.57
C LYS A 392 -10.15 24.61 -21.82
N VAL A 393 -9.33 24.86 -22.84
CA VAL A 393 -8.98 26.21 -23.31
C VAL A 393 -10.08 26.73 -24.23
N ARG A 394 -10.45 28.00 -24.05
CA ARG A 394 -11.15 28.83 -25.03
C ARG A 394 -10.30 30.04 -25.33
N VAL A 395 -10.12 30.34 -26.61
CA VAL A 395 -9.41 31.53 -27.06
C VAL A 395 -10.39 32.46 -27.78
N GLU A 396 -10.36 33.73 -27.41
CA GLU A 396 -11.07 34.81 -28.08
C GLU A 396 -10.09 35.60 -28.94
N GLU A 397 -10.52 36.01 -30.13
CA GLU A 397 -9.67 36.74 -31.07
C GLU A 397 -9.30 38.11 -30.51
N SER A 398 -8.05 38.53 -30.72
CA SER A 398 -7.64 39.87 -30.32
C SER A 398 -8.41 40.92 -31.15
N PRO A 399 -8.92 42.01 -30.54
CA PRO A 399 -9.72 43.00 -31.25
C PRO A 399 -8.84 43.79 -32.23
N SER A 400 -8.80 43.34 -33.48
CA SER A 400 -7.97 43.96 -34.52
C SER A 400 -8.44 45.38 -34.82
N TYR A 401 -7.57 46.36 -34.53
CA TYR A 401 -7.73 47.73 -35.03
C TYR A 401 -7.43 47.74 -36.53
N GLN A 402 -8.47 47.55 -37.35
CA GLN A 402 -8.36 47.77 -38.79
C GLN A 402 -8.21 49.27 -39.07
N GLU A 403 -7.00 49.72 -39.36
CA GLU A 403 -6.76 51.07 -39.90
C GLU A 403 -7.32 51.15 -41.33
N PHE A 404 -8.59 51.55 -41.45
CA PHE A 404 -9.21 51.91 -42.73
C PHE A 404 -8.58 53.19 -43.28
N PHE A 405 -7.52 53.04 -44.07
CA PHE A 405 -6.95 54.11 -44.90
C PHE A 405 -7.87 54.46 -46.09
N LEU A 406 -9.07 54.99 -45.78
CA LEU A 406 -9.78 55.88 -46.70
C LEU A 406 -9.14 57.27 -46.61
N GLY A 407 -8.89 57.89 -47.76
CA GLY A 407 -7.91 58.96 -47.90
C GLY A 407 -8.18 60.20 -47.03
N GLY A 408 -7.25 60.51 -46.12
CA GLY A 408 -7.00 61.88 -45.68
C GLY A 408 -7.88 62.45 -44.55
N ALA A 409 -8.62 61.64 -43.79
CA ALA A 409 -9.34 62.13 -42.61
C ALA A 409 -9.32 61.15 -41.43
N ARG A 410 -8.95 61.61 -40.23
CA ARG A 410 -9.17 60.85 -38.99
C ARG A 410 -10.64 60.99 -38.57
N VAL A 411 -11.40 59.91 -38.65
CA VAL A 411 -12.70 59.77 -37.98
C VAL A 411 -12.67 58.50 -37.13
N SER A 412 -12.64 58.67 -35.81
CA SER A 412 -12.81 57.57 -34.87
C SER A 412 -14.31 57.30 -34.66
N GLN A 413 -14.82 56.18 -35.18
CA GLN A 413 -16.13 55.65 -34.81
C GLN A 413 -15.96 54.35 -34.02
N SER A 414 -16.61 54.27 -32.86
CA SER A 414 -16.78 53.03 -32.11
C SER A 414 -18.01 52.29 -32.64
N THR A 415 -17.79 51.20 -33.37
CA THR A 415 -18.84 50.25 -33.77
C THR A 415 -19.37 49.50 -32.56
N THR A 416 -20.27 50.16 -31.84
CA THR A 416 -21.05 49.53 -30.77
C THR A 416 -22.11 48.65 -31.41
N GLU A 417 -22.07 47.34 -31.19
CA GLU A 417 -23.13 46.44 -31.66
C GLU A 417 -24.45 46.76 -30.96
N ILE A 418 -25.34 47.48 -31.64
CA ILE A 418 -26.72 47.68 -31.20
C ILE A 418 -27.47 46.36 -31.42
N GLY A 419 -27.35 45.45 -30.46
CA GLY A 419 -28.10 44.19 -30.43
C GLY A 419 -29.61 44.46 -30.38
N VAL A 420 -30.27 44.38 -31.54
CA VAL A 420 -31.70 44.67 -31.70
C VAL A 420 -32.54 43.61 -30.98
N LYS A 421 -32.81 43.84 -29.68
CA LYS A 421 -33.83 43.09 -28.94
C LYS A 421 -35.21 43.46 -29.45
N LYS A 422 -35.68 42.71 -30.44
CA LYS A 422 -37.06 42.66 -30.92
C LYS A 422 -38.01 42.41 -29.74
N LYS A 423 -38.62 43.46 -29.19
CA LYS A 423 -39.74 43.34 -28.27
C LYS A 423 -41.01 43.06 -29.09
N GLU A 424 -41.64 41.94 -28.82
CA GLU A 424 -42.97 41.65 -29.36
C GLU A 424 -44.03 42.39 -28.55
N CYS A 425 -45.01 42.98 -29.24
CA CYS A 425 -46.10 43.70 -28.60
C CYS A 425 -47.22 42.74 -28.22
N CYS A 426 -47.37 42.46 -26.93
CA CYS A 426 -48.68 42.06 -26.39
C CYS A 426 -49.47 43.32 -26.04
N HIS A 427 -50.72 43.38 -26.50
CA HIS A 427 -51.58 44.55 -26.40
C HIS A 427 -52.78 44.22 -25.51
N GLU A 428 -52.88 44.83 -24.33
CA GLU A 428 -54.14 44.83 -23.58
C GLU A 428 -54.30 46.08 -22.70
N ASN A 429 -55.56 46.41 -22.39
CA ASN A 429 -55.99 47.74 -21.98
C ASN A 429 -56.06 47.91 -20.46
N LYS A 430 -55.65 49.09 -19.96
CA LYS A 430 -56.52 49.98 -19.15
C LYS A 430 -55.91 51.38 -18.94
N THR A 431 -56.80 52.36 -18.82
CA THR A 431 -56.53 53.80 -18.64
C THR A 431 -56.39 54.17 -17.14
N PRO A 432 -55.89 55.39 -16.82
CA PRO A 432 -55.15 55.61 -15.56
C PRO A 432 -55.99 56.23 -14.44
N ARG A 433 -55.34 56.41 -13.28
CA ARG A 433 -55.68 57.45 -12.31
C ARG A 433 -54.42 58.23 -11.94
N LEU A 434 -54.53 59.55 -11.89
CA LEU A 434 -53.51 60.46 -11.36
C LEU A 434 -53.50 60.38 -9.83
N ASP A 435 -52.36 60.68 -9.22
CA ASP A 435 -52.27 61.64 -8.12
C ASP A 435 -50.87 62.29 -8.12
N PHE A 436 -50.80 63.57 -7.75
CA PHE A 436 -49.56 64.33 -7.54
C PHE A 436 -49.35 64.47 -6.03
N GLU A 437 -48.11 64.36 -5.55
CA GLU A 437 -47.71 65.09 -4.34
C GLU A 437 -46.28 65.63 -4.49
N GLU A 438 -46.14 66.93 -4.27
CA GLU A 438 -44.89 67.69 -4.34
C GLU A 438 -44.44 68.04 -2.93
N LYS A 439 -43.22 67.67 -2.52
CA LYS A 439 -42.59 68.17 -1.29
C LYS A 439 -41.14 68.56 -1.53
N LYS A 440 -40.74 69.64 -0.87
CA LYS A 440 -39.59 70.51 -1.19
C LYS A 440 -39.01 71.03 0.13
N GLU A 441 -37.71 71.34 0.13
CA GLU A 441 -36.98 71.96 1.26
C GLU A 441 -36.90 71.10 2.55
N THR A 442 -35.96 71.31 3.49
CA THR A 442 -35.02 72.45 3.68
C THR A 442 -33.65 71.96 4.19
N GLU A 443 -32.59 72.75 4.00
CA GLU A 443 -31.36 72.65 4.80
C GLU A 443 -31.51 73.46 6.11
N GLU A 444 -30.81 73.08 7.19
CA GLU A 444 -30.49 74.00 8.30
C GLU A 444 -29.16 73.63 8.98
N THR A 445 -28.46 74.58 9.60
CA THR A 445 -27.05 74.41 10.04
C THR A 445 -26.67 75.16 11.34
N ARG A 446 -25.81 74.53 12.17
CA ARG A 446 -24.90 75.06 13.23
C ARG A 446 -24.17 73.85 13.86
N SER A 447 -22.84 73.73 13.92
CA SER A 447 -21.79 74.49 14.66
C SER A 447 -21.97 74.42 16.20
N TYR A 448 -20.94 74.24 17.05
CA TYR A 448 -19.46 74.36 17.01
C TYR A 448 -18.82 73.23 17.89
N SER A 449 -17.51 72.94 18.00
CA SER A 449 -16.20 73.37 17.43
C SER A 449 -15.19 72.17 17.52
N SER A 450 -13.86 72.16 17.74
CA SER A 450 -12.77 73.17 17.97
C SER A 450 -11.35 72.52 17.91
N PHE A 451 -10.47 72.98 17.00
CA PHE A 451 -8.98 72.86 17.01
C PHE A 451 -8.33 71.44 17.00
N ASN A 452 -7.07 71.24 16.57
CA ASN A 452 -5.96 72.17 16.28
C ASN A 452 -5.11 71.77 15.03
N TRP A 453 -4.15 72.61 14.62
CA TRP A 453 -3.60 72.67 13.24
C TRP A 453 -2.11 72.28 13.08
N LYS A 454 -1.71 71.93 11.84
CA LYS A 454 -0.42 72.33 11.22
C LYS A 454 -0.48 72.30 9.68
N THR A 455 0.30 73.14 9.00
CA THR A 455 0.11 73.53 7.58
C THR A 455 1.40 73.66 6.75
N ARG A 456 1.26 73.41 5.43
CA ARG A 456 1.98 73.92 4.23
C ARG A 456 1.45 73.09 3.05
N GLU A 457 0.80 73.61 2.01
CA GLU A 457 1.20 74.62 0.99
C GLU A 457 2.40 74.17 0.13
N LEU A 458 2.43 74.35 -1.20
CA LEU A 458 1.58 75.18 -2.08
C LEU A 458 1.55 74.65 -3.54
N GLY A 459 0.44 74.90 -4.27
CA GLY A 459 0.39 74.95 -5.73
C GLY A 459 0.05 73.65 -6.49
N SER A 460 -0.68 73.62 -7.62
CA SER A 460 -1.88 74.37 -8.09
C SER A 460 -2.07 74.12 -9.60
N LEU A 461 -3.19 73.54 -10.02
CA LEU A 461 -3.87 73.89 -11.28
C LEU A 461 -5.27 73.28 -11.33
N LYS A 462 -6.23 74.00 -11.92
CA LYS A 462 -7.63 73.58 -12.11
C LYS A 462 -7.94 73.57 -13.60
N VAL A 463 -8.72 72.59 -14.06
CA VAL A 463 -9.49 72.68 -15.31
C VAL A 463 -10.93 72.24 -15.02
N LYS A 464 -11.91 73.06 -15.45
CA LYS A 464 -13.32 72.66 -15.52
C LYS A 464 -13.57 71.96 -16.85
N ILE A 465 -14.43 70.95 -16.85
CA ILE A 465 -15.20 70.57 -18.04
C ILE A 465 -16.67 70.54 -17.62
N SER A 466 -17.51 71.32 -18.31
CA SER A 466 -18.96 71.30 -18.12
C SER A 466 -19.57 70.20 -18.97
N CYS A 467 -20.50 69.43 -18.42
CA CYS A 467 -21.49 68.75 -19.26
C CYS A 467 -22.59 69.76 -19.64
N VAL A 468 -23.03 69.70 -20.89
CA VAL A 468 -24.24 70.37 -21.40
C VAL A 468 -25.04 69.29 -22.14
N LEU A 469 -26.36 69.38 -22.05
CA LEU A 469 -27.33 68.48 -22.71
C LEU A 469 -27.46 68.76 -24.20
#